data_AF-A0A6P0M727-F1
#
_entry.id   AF-A0A6P0M727-F1
#
_cell.length_a   1.000
_cell.length_b   1.000
_cell.length_c   1.000
_cell.angle_alpha   90.00
_cell.angle_beta   90.00
_cell.angle_gamma   90.00
#
_symmetry.space_group_name_H-M   'P 1'
#
loop_
_entity.id
_entity.type
_entity.pdbx_description
1 polymer ?
#
loop_
_entity_poly.entity_id
_entity_poly.type
_entity_poly.pdbx_seq_one_letter_code
_entity_poly.pdbx_strand_id
1 'polypeptide(L)'
;MSKLLLKSLLISPAVVGAALALGTNGVQAANKANSLTVESQVTTEAAPLQAVPVKTIAIAAAPTAQEVKDTPVFSTEMGSSLGEGTSLTLKADTLVPKVGVPEAETKIAQAVPSASDNSQLLNQIQRYGKEGSNSQDQVTSVSQLRDVSPGDWAYEALRSLVERYGCIAGYPNRTFRGNRATTRYEFAAGLNACLNQIERLIAASTADFITREDLETLQRLIQEFEAELATLGARVDNLEGRVAFLEDHQFSTTTKLEGEVIFALTNNFGDFGEDDNNQVVFGDRVRLVLDTSFTGEDSLVTRLSAGNLNAFTAGGEITPELTQTFNTEIDGTGDGNDIGVDWLAYYGDIPIGPFGQVSTYIAAFGGRHDDYVPTLNPYFQDFDGGSGSLSTFSQQNPIYRIGGGAGLGVSFQLGLLESVIGPSTITLGYLAGNASDPDEGAGLFNGDYSALGQLNFNVNDRIGVGFTYVHGFHKEESAIFSKGAGTDGIVGTRAANLNQEALLASRLNDSADKVTNSYGAELAFRLTDKISFSGFFNYTDVIVIGEGGGEIWSYGGGLAFPDFGKEGSVLGFFGGAV
;
A
#
# COMPACT_ATOMS: atom_id res chain seq x y z
N MET A 1 -19.62 -36.72 -48.74
CA MET A 1 -19.42 -36.12 -47.40
C MET A 1 -19.16 -34.63 -47.55
N SER A 2 -19.87 -33.72 -46.93
CA SER A 2 -21.30 -33.46 -46.99
C SER A 2 -21.44 -31.96 -46.70
N LYS A 3 -22.24 -31.24 -47.49
CA LYS A 3 -22.59 -29.82 -47.30
C LYS A 3 -23.43 -29.55 -46.03
N LEU A 4 -23.39 -30.47 -45.06
CA LEU A 4 -24.04 -30.41 -43.75
C LEU A 4 -23.16 -29.78 -42.67
N LEU A 5 -21.81 -29.85 -42.78
CA LEU A 5 -20.90 -29.24 -41.79
C LEU A 5 -20.81 -27.70 -41.89
N LEU A 6 -21.19 -27.11 -43.03
CA LEU A 6 -21.19 -25.65 -43.21
C LEU A 6 -22.52 -24.99 -42.83
N LYS A 7 -23.57 -25.79 -42.55
CA LYS A 7 -24.90 -25.28 -42.15
C LYS A 7 -25.16 -25.37 -40.64
N SER A 8 -24.32 -26.07 -39.87
CA SER A 8 -24.37 -26.07 -38.41
C SER A 8 -23.73 -24.83 -37.77
N LEU A 9 -23.04 -23.99 -38.54
CA LEU A 9 -22.43 -22.74 -38.06
C LEU A 9 -23.37 -21.52 -38.12
N LEU A 10 -24.63 -21.70 -38.51
CA LEU A 10 -25.59 -20.60 -38.76
C LEU A 10 -26.77 -20.56 -37.78
N ILE A 11 -26.74 -21.35 -36.70
CA ILE A 11 -27.77 -21.30 -35.65
C ILE A 11 -27.07 -21.40 -34.29
N SER A 12 -26.46 -20.30 -33.87
CA SER A 12 -26.12 -20.03 -32.48
C SER A 12 -25.95 -18.51 -32.35
N PRO A 13 -26.59 -17.84 -31.38
CA PRO A 13 -26.39 -16.41 -31.16
C PRO A 13 -25.03 -16.21 -30.49
N ALA A 14 -23.96 -16.17 -31.30
CA ALA A 14 -22.67 -15.69 -30.83
C ALA A 14 -22.78 -14.18 -30.61
N VAL A 15 -22.83 -13.75 -29.34
CA VAL A 15 -22.70 -12.35 -28.94
C VAL A 15 -21.27 -11.92 -29.27
N VAL A 16 -21.07 -11.40 -30.48
CA VAL A 16 -19.81 -10.77 -30.89
C VAL A 16 -19.84 -9.33 -30.37
N GLY A 17 -19.38 -9.14 -29.13
CA GLY A 17 -19.11 -7.82 -28.57
C GLY A 17 -17.85 -7.23 -29.20
N ALA A 18 -17.98 -6.54 -30.33
CA ALA A 18 -16.91 -5.69 -30.86
C ALA A 18 -17.00 -4.29 -30.24
N ALA A 19 -16.09 -3.96 -29.33
CA ALA A 19 -15.99 -2.62 -28.76
C ALA A 19 -14.57 -2.05 -28.95
N LEU A 20 -14.48 -0.93 -29.70
CA LEU A 20 -13.29 -0.09 -29.74
C LEU A 20 -13.27 0.80 -28.49
N ALA A 21 -12.45 0.46 -27.50
CA ALA A 21 -12.12 1.38 -26.42
C ALA A 21 -10.82 2.13 -26.75
N LEU A 22 -10.92 3.43 -27.02
CA LEU A 22 -9.76 4.34 -27.03
C LEU A 22 -9.58 4.87 -25.61
N GLY A 23 -8.87 4.12 -24.76
CA GLY A 23 -8.47 4.58 -23.43
C GLY A 23 -7.22 5.45 -23.52
N THR A 24 -7.34 6.76 -23.30
CA THR A 24 -6.20 7.65 -23.10
C THR A 24 -5.96 7.86 -21.61
N ASN A 25 -5.39 6.87 -20.90
CA ASN A 25 -4.81 7.09 -19.58
C ASN A 25 -3.53 6.26 -19.49
N GLY A 26 -2.40 6.97 -19.36
CA GLY A 26 -1.11 6.36 -19.10
C GLY A 26 -1.01 6.03 -17.61
N VAL A 27 -1.19 4.76 -17.27
CA VAL A 27 -0.60 4.16 -16.08
C VAL A 27 0.51 3.25 -16.58
N GLN A 28 1.71 3.43 -16.04
CA GLN A 28 2.90 2.68 -16.42
C GLN A 28 2.66 1.19 -16.16
N ALA A 29 2.47 0.41 -17.22
CA ALA A 29 2.87 -0.98 -17.24
C ALA A 29 4.41 -1.00 -17.25
N ALA A 30 5.02 -0.77 -16.08
CA ALA A 30 6.45 -0.90 -15.92
C ALA A 30 6.82 -2.39 -16.01
N ASN A 31 7.48 -2.76 -17.12
CA ASN A 31 8.40 -3.90 -17.24
C ASN A 31 7.91 -5.30 -16.77
N LYS A 32 6.69 -5.72 -17.12
CA LYS A 32 6.30 -7.14 -17.03
C LYS A 32 5.88 -7.83 -18.35
N ALA A 33 5.81 -7.10 -19.46
CA ALA A 33 5.38 -7.67 -20.75
C ALA A 33 6.41 -8.60 -21.47
N ASN A 34 7.49 -9.01 -20.79
CA ASN A 34 8.47 -9.95 -21.35
C ASN A 34 8.30 -11.40 -20.88
N SER A 35 7.42 -11.68 -19.91
CA SER A 35 7.04 -13.05 -19.55
C SER A 35 5.74 -13.45 -20.25
N LEU A 36 5.71 -14.67 -20.78
CA LEU A 36 4.49 -15.26 -21.36
C LEU A 36 3.47 -15.69 -20.30
N THR A 37 3.94 -15.72 -19.05
CA THR A 37 3.17 -15.96 -17.84
C THR A 37 2.79 -14.63 -17.20
N VAL A 38 1.52 -14.50 -16.81
CA VAL A 38 1.10 -13.44 -15.90
C VAL A 38 1.28 -13.97 -14.48
N GLU A 39 2.20 -13.36 -13.74
CA GLU A 39 2.39 -13.62 -12.31
C GLU A 39 1.84 -12.43 -11.51
N SER A 40 1.01 -12.75 -10.53
CA SER A 40 0.64 -11.86 -9.41
C SER A 40 1.90 -11.53 -8.60
N GLN A 41 2.71 -10.58 -9.06
CA GLN A 41 3.66 -9.91 -8.19
C GLN A 41 3.44 -8.41 -8.27
N VAL A 42 3.23 -7.81 -7.12
CA VAL A 42 3.31 -6.37 -6.93
C VAL A 42 4.78 -5.98 -6.98
N THR A 43 5.23 -5.47 -8.12
CA THR A 43 6.63 -5.06 -8.30
C THR A 43 6.90 -3.75 -7.57
N THR A 44 7.85 -3.80 -6.63
CA THR A 44 8.38 -2.66 -5.87
C THR A 44 9.55 -2.00 -6.62
N GLU A 45 9.27 -1.12 -7.59
CA GLU A 45 10.29 -0.18 -8.07
C GLU A 45 9.74 1.25 -8.11
N ALA A 46 10.20 2.08 -7.18
CA ALA A 46 9.86 3.50 -7.10
C ALA A 46 10.81 4.30 -8.02
N ALA A 47 10.32 4.75 -9.17
CA ALA A 47 11.01 5.76 -9.97
C ALA A 47 10.85 7.16 -9.33
N PRO A 48 11.89 8.03 -9.36
CA PRO A 48 11.85 9.33 -8.70
C PRO A 48 10.92 10.32 -9.43
N LEU A 49 9.96 10.87 -8.69
CA LEU A 49 9.05 11.91 -9.19
C LEU A 49 9.79 13.24 -9.41
N GLN A 50 9.95 13.65 -10.67
CA GLN A 50 10.20 15.04 -11.03
C GLN A 50 8.87 15.82 -11.03
N ALA A 51 8.81 16.93 -10.29
CA ALA A 51 7.63 17.77 -10.20
C ALA A 51 7.33 18.49 -11.54
N VAL A 52 6.11 18.31 -12.06
CA VAL A 52 5.56 19.07 -13.20
C VAL A 52 4.55 20.08 -12.66
N PRO A 53 4.60 21.38 -13.06
CA PRO A 53 3.74 22.42 -12.50
C PRO A 53 2.29 22.31 -12.99
N VAL A 54 1.35 22.45 -12.04
CA VAL A 54 -0.10 22.48 -12.26
C VAL A 54 -0.51 23.73 -13.04
N LYS A 55 -1.27 23.54 -14.13
CA LYS A 55 -1.92 24.62 -14.87
C LYS A 55 -3.42 24.63 -14.54
N THR A 56 -3.86 25.65 -13.82
CA THR A 56 -5.26 25.84 -13.40
C THR A 56 -6.17 26.03 -14.61
N ILE A 57 -7.22 25.20 -14.74
CA ILE A 57 -8.33 25.39 -15.67
C ILE A 57 -9.50 25.99 -14.88
N ALA A 58 -9.99 27.15 -15.32
CA ALA A 58 -11.15 27.82 -14.73
C ALA A 58 -12.46 27.13 -15.15
N ILE A 59 -13.32 26.82 -14.17
CA ILE A 59 -14.65 26.25 -14.38
C ILE A 59 -15.66 27.41 -14.47
N ALA A 60 -16.51 27.38 -15.51
CA ALA A 60 -17.60 28.34 -15.73
C ALA A 60 -18.78 28.07 -14.77
N ALA A 61 -19.38 29.15 -14.26
CA ALA A 61 -20.46 29.13 -13.28
C ALA A 61 -21.77 28.50 -13.80
N ALA A 62 -22.41 27.67 -12.97
CA ALA A 62 -23.76 27.14 -13.18
C ALA A 62 -24.85 28.19 -12.85
N PRO A 63 -26.02 28.15 -13.51
CA PRO A 63 -27.12 29.08 -13.24
C PRO A 63 -27.98 28.68 -12.04
N THR A 64 -28.57 29.71 -11.43
CA THR A 64 -29.29 29.79 -10.16
C THR A 64 -30.63 29.04 -10.13
N ALA A 65 -30.93 28.34 -9.03
CA ALA A 65 -32.22 27.72 -8.73
C ALA A 65 -33.29 28.74 -8.28
N GLN A 66 -34.56 28.48 -8.59
CA GLN A 66 -35.74 29.21 -8.09
C GLN A 66 -36.52 28.39 -7.06
N GLU A 67 -37.01 29.09 -6.03
CA GLU A 67 -37.84 28.61 -4.91
C GLU A 67 -39.16 27.95 -5.34
N VAL A 68 -39.55 26.87 -4.65
CA VAL A 68 -40.94 26.40 -4.61
C VAL A 68 -41.37 26.21 -3.15
N LYS A 69 -42.55 26.76 -2.85
CA LYS A 69 -43.23 26.88 -1.56
C LYS A 69 -43.85 25.57 -1.07
N ASP A 70 -43.78 25.36 0.24
CA ASP A 70 -44.57 24.37 1.00
C ASP A 70 -46.06 24.71 1.09
N THR A 71 -46.93 23.71 0.95
CA THR A 71 -48.13 23.55 1.81
C THR A 71 -48.64 22.08 1.76
N PRO A 72 -49.19 21.51 2.85
CA PRO A 72 -49.31 20.07 3.09
C PRO A 72 -50.74 19.53 2.94
N VAL A 73 -50.90 18.21 2.74
CA VAL A 73 -52.18 17.50 2.95
C VAL A 73 -51.98 16.12 3.58
N PHE A 74 -52.73 15.90 4.66
CA PHE A 74 -52.92 14.67 5.45
C PHE A 74 -53.70 13.57 4.69
N SER A 75 -53.39 12.30 4.96
CA SER A 75 -54.42 11.27 5.20
C SER A 75 -53.86 10.04 5.96
N THR A 76 -54.44 9.83 7.15
CA THR A 76 -54.59 8.67 8.06
C THR A 76 -55.15 7.42 7.32
N GLU A 77 -55.04 6.13 7.68
CA GLU A 77 -55.15 5.34 8.94
C GLU A 77 -54.36 4.00 8.78
N MET A 78 -53.61 3.46 9.77
CA MET A 78 -53.99 2.66 10.97
C MET A 78 -54.57 1.26 10.64
N GLY A 79 -54.18 0.11 11.20
CA GLY A 79 -53.24 -0.34 12.26
C GLY A 79 -52.97 -1.85 12.04
N SER A 80 -52.45 -2.72 12.92
CA SER A 80 -51.99 -2.77 14.31
C SER A 80 -51.45 -4.21 14.50
N SER A 81 -50.33 -4.47 15.18
CA SER A 81 -50.31 -5.06 16.54
C SER A 81 -48.85 -5.05 17.05
N LEU A 82 -48.50 -4.28 18.09
CA LEU A 82 -48.45 -4.62 19.53
C LEU A 82 -47.46 -5.73 19.93
N GLY A 83 -46.39 -5.31 20.62
CA GLY A 83 -45.52 -6.10 21.48
C GLY A 83 -44.59 -5.17 22.28
N GLU A 84 -44.75 -5.16 23.61
CA GLU A 84 -44.22 -4.24 24.63
C GLU A 84 -42.67 -4.18 24.70
N GLY A 85 -42.04 -3.01 24.84
CA GLY A 85 -41.64 -2.43 26.13
C GLY A 85 -40.11 -2.52 26.28
N THR A 86 -39.34 -1.43 26.19
CA THR A 86 -38.86 -0.65 27.34
C THR A 86 -38.19 0.63 26.79
N SER A 87 -38.71 1.81 27.15
CA SER A 87 -38.15 3.11 26.79
C SER A 87 -37.14 3.58 27.85
N LEU A 88 -35.87 3.75 27.47
CA LEU A 88 -34.88 4.51 28.23
C LEU A 88 -34.70 5.88 27.59
N THR A 89 -35.25 6.90 28.25
CA THR A 89 -35.12 8.31 27.90
C THR A 89 -33.80 8.84 28.48
N LEU A 90 -32.87 9.29 27.64
CA LEU A 90 -31.75 10.12 28.07
C LEU A 90 -31.60 11.35 27.16
N LYS A 91 -31.54 12.50 27.83
CA LYS A 91 -31.44 13.86 27.31
C LYS A 91 -30.14 14.06 26.55
N ALA A 92 -30.21 14.69 25.37
CA ALA A 92 -29.05 15.25 24.69
C ALA A 92 -28.70 16.60 25.32
N ASP A 93 -27.74 16.61 26.23
CA ASP A 93 -27.05 17.83 26.67
C ASP A 93 -25.69 17.92 25.96
N THR A 94 -25.57 19.01 25.20
CA THR A 94 -24.35 19.68 24.72
C THR A 94 -23.10 19.43 25.55
N LEU A 95 -21.99 18.98 24.94
CA LEU A 95 -20.60 19.26 25.35
C LEU A 95 -19.61 18.76 24.25
N VAL A 96 -19.09 19.69 23.43
CA VAL A 96 -17.96 19.45 22.51
C VAL A 96 -16.69 19.98 23.19
N PRO A 97 -15.64 19.17 23.46
CA PRO A 97 -14.35 19.71 23.86
C PRO A 97 -13.56 20.13 22.61
N LYS A 98 -13.28 21.44 22.49
CA LYS A 98 -12.29 21.99 21.56
C LYS A 98 -10.88 21.61 22.03
N VAL A 99 -10.19 20.75 21.29
CA VAL A 99 -8.74 20.55 21.42
C VAL A 99 -8.07 21.47 20.40
N GLY A 100 -7.29 22.45 20.89
CA GLY A 100 -6.49 23.33 20.05
C GLY A 100 -5.14 22.69 19.74
N VAL A 101 -4.86 22.51 18.45
CA VAL A 101 -3.54 22.10 17.94
C VAL A 101 -2.66 23.36 17.80
N PRO A 102 -1.44 23.41 18.35
CA PRO A 102 -0.52 24.50 18.06
C PRO A 102 0.15 24.31 16.70
N GLU A 103 0.26 25.43 15.98
CA GLU A 103 0.86 25.60 14.66
C GLU A 103 2.39 25.40 14.73
N ALA A 104 2.94 24.51 13.89
CA ALA A 104 4.37 24.24 13.83
C ALA A 104 5.08 25.25 12.91
N GLU A 105 5.87 26.17 13.47
CA GLU A 105 6.79 27.03 12.72
C GLU A 105 8.03 26.24 12.28
N THR A 106 8.24 26.11 10.98
CA THR A 106 9.48 25.62 10.37
C THR A 106 10.51 26.75 10.31
N LYS A 107 11.62 26.67 11.07
CA LYS A 107 12.76 27.60 10.94
C LYS A 107 13.93 26.95 10.20
N ILE A 108 14.25 27.53 9.05
CA ILE A 108 15.36 27.18 8.14
C ILE A 108 16.68 27.68 8.73
N ALA A 109 17.75 26.89 8.55
CA ALA A 109 19.12 27.12 9.00
C ALA A 109 19.75 28.44 8.50
N GLN A 110 20.51 29.11 9.37
CA GLN A 110 21.24 30.35 9.08
C GLN A 110 22.65 30.10 8.52
N ALA A 111 23.04 30.91 7.52
CA ALA A 111 24.36 30.97 6.91
C ALA A 111 25.39 31.74 7.76
N VAL A 112 26.66 31.35 7.67
CA VAL A 112 27.83 31.91 8.38
C VAL A 112 28.45 33.10 7.60
N PRO A 113 28.88 34.22 8.23
CA PRO A 113 29.60 35.31 7.54
C PRO A 113 31.13 35.07 7.46
N SER A 114 31.75 35.57 6.38
CA SER A 114 33.15 35.37 5.98
C SER A 114 34.18 36.31 6.66
N ALA A 115 35.44 35.85 6.71
CA ALA A 115 36.55 36.31 7.54
C ALA A 115 37.43 37.45 6.96
N SER A 116 36.92 38.70 6.86
CA SER A 116 37.70 39.83 6.29
C SER A 116 38.06 40.99 7.24
N ASP A 117 37.64 41.00 8.52
CA ASP A 117 37.70 42.22 9.37
C ASP A 117 38.80 42.27 10.45
N ASN A 118 39.71 41.30 10.52
CA ASN A 118 40.63 41.19 11.66
C ASN A 118 41.85 42.13 11.63
N SER A 119 42.15 42.81 10.51
CA SER A 119 43.36 43.64 10.38
C SER A 119 43.22 45.07 10.94
N GLN A 120 41.99 45.60 11.01
CA GLN A 120 41.74 46.94 11.56
C GLN A 120 41.70 46.95 13.09
N LEU A 121 41.25 45.86 13.71
CA LEU A 121 41.16 45.72 15.17
C LEU A 121 42.56 45.68 15.84
N LEU A 122 43.51 44.99 15.22
CA LEU A 122 44.89 44.84 15.73
C LEU A 122 45.65 46.17 15.79
N ASN A 123 45.45 47.07 14.81
CA ASN A 123 46.08 48.38 14.77
C ASN A 123 45.52 49.36 15.83
N GLN A 124 44.29 49.13 16.29
CA GLN A 124 43.65 49.94 17.33
C GLN A 124 44.12 49.53 18.74
N ILE A 125 44.36 48.23 18.96
CA ILE A 125 44.86 47.68 20.24
C ILE A 125 46.30 48.13 20.52
N GLN A 126 47.18 48.17 19.50
CA GLN A 126 48.56 48.66 19.67
C GLN A 126 48.64 50.15 20.03
N ARG A 127 47.61 50.94 19.70
CA ARG A 127 47.55 52.37 20.01
C ARG A 127 47.13 52.62 21.46
N TYR A 128 46.27 51.77 22.02
CA TYR A 128 45.86 51.85 23.44
C TYR A 128 46.94 51.36 24.43
N GLY A 129 47.92 50.57 23.96
CA GLY A 129 49.03 50.08 24.79
C GLY A 129 50.09 51.13 25.18
N LYS A 130 50.02 52.37 24.67
CA LYS A 130 51.08 53.39 24.86
C LYS A 130 50.68 54.66 25.63
N GLU A 131 49.47 54.77 26.16
CA GLU A 131 49.00 55.99 26.87
C GLU A 131 49.06 55.89 28.41
N GLY A 132 50.01 55.13 28.96
CA GLY A 132 50.09 54.86 30.40
C GLY A 132 51.45 55.13 31.04
N SER A 133 52.06 56.30 30.79
CA SER A 133 53.24 56.76 31.55
C SER A 133 52.96 58.14 32.13
N ASN A 134 52.43 58.16 33.36
CA ASN A 134 52.57 59.24 34.34
C ASN A 134 52.09 58.70 35.70
N SER A 135 53.03 58.51 36.62
CA SER A 135 52.75 58.09 38.00
C SER A 135 52.27 59.28 38.82
N GLN A 136 51.09 59.16 39.46
CA GLN A 136 50.81 59.89 40.70
C GLN A 136 49.65 59.26 41.47
N ASP A 137 49.99 58.88 42.71
CA ASP A 137 49.17 58.61 43.91
C ASP A 137 47.90 57.75 43.77
N GLN A 138 48.07 56.43 43.90
CA GLN A 138 46.98 55.51 44.21
C GLN A 138 46.73 55.44 45.72
N VAL A 139 45.54 55.84 46.15
CA VAL A 139 44.99 55.58 47.49
C VAL A 139 43.54 55.15 47.30
N THR A 140 43.13 53.94 47.67
CA THR A 140 41.71 53.52 47.54
C THR A 140 41.30 52.42 48.53
N SER A 141 40.59 52.79 49.60
CA SER A 141 39.54 51.95 50.20
C SER A 141 38.19 52.43 49.64
N VAL A 142 37.23 51.52 49.43
CA VAL A 142 35.89 51.85 48.90
C VAL A 142 35.14 52.85 49.78
N SER A 143 35.49 52.90 51.06
CA SER A 143 35.02 53.90 52.03
C SER A 143 35.35 55.36 51.66
N GLN A 144 36.24 55.60 50.70
CA GLN A 144 36.66 56.93 50.26
C GLN A 144 35.95 57.41 48.99
N LEU A 145 35.10 56.57 48.37
CA LEU A 145 34.28 56.95 47.22
C LEU A 145 33.05 57.74 47.69
N ARG A 146 32.82 58.91 47.11
CA ARG A 146 31.77 59.84 47.56
C ARG A 146 30.36 59.46 47.10
N ASP A 147 30.24 58.56 46.14
CA ASP A 147 29.02 58.25 45.41
C ASP A 147 28.59 56.78 45.52
N VAL A 148 29.18 56.03 46.46
CA VAL A 148 28.82 54.64 46.76
C VAL A 148 28.66 54.52 48.28
N SER A 149 27.45 54.24 48.73
CA SER A 149 27.10 54.10 50.15
C SER A 149 27.04 52.63 50.56
N PRO A 150 27.28 52.28 51.86
CA PRO A 150 27.19 50.90 52.34
C PRO A 150 25.86 50.17 52.11
N GLY A 151 24.77 50.91 51.81
CA GLY A 151 23.46 50.35 51.47
C GLY A 151 23.23 50.09 49.98
N ASP A 152 24.16 50.47 49.10
CA ASP A 152 24.04 50.25 47.67
C ASP A 152 24.37 48.80 47.31
N TRP A 153 23.57 48.19 46.42
CA TRP A 153 23.77 46.80 45.98
C TRP A 153 25.18 46.53 45.41
N ALA A 154 25.81 47.55 44.83
CA ALA A 154 27.15 47.46 44.24
C ALA A 154 28.28 47.62 45.26
N TYR A 155 27.99 48.00 46.51
CA TYR A 155 29.01 48.30 47.52
C TYR A 155 29.90 47.09 47.83
N GLU A 156 29.32 45.91 48.05
CA GLU A 156 30.09 44.69 48.32
C GLU A 156 30.93 44.24 47.13
N ALA A 157 30.38 44.34 45.92
CA ALA A 157 31.08 43.99 44.69
C ALA A 157 32.28 44.91 44.44
N LEU A 158 32.10 46.22 44.62
CA LEU A 158 33.16 47.22 44.50
C LEU A 158 34.20 47.07 45.61
N ARG A 159 33.77 46.79 46.83
CA ARG A 159 34.67 46.51 47.95
C ARG A 159 35.59 45.33 47.64
N SER A 160 35.04 44.24 47.13
CA SER A 160 35.84 43.09 46.70
C SER A 160 36.82 43.48 45.57
N LEU A 161 36.35 44.16 44.53
CA LEU A 161 37.18 44.52 43.37
C LEU A 161 38.31 45.50 43.70
N VAL A 162 38.08 46.47 44.58
CA VAL A 162 39.06 47.50 44.94
C VAL A 162 39.98 47.05 46.06
N GLU A 163 39.43 46.46 47.14
CA GLU A 163 40.22 46.12 48.33
C GLU A 163 40.90 44.74 48.23
N ARG A 164 40.26 43.75 47.60
CA ARG A 164 40.81 42.38 47.49
C ARG A 164 41.65 42.17 46.24
N TYR A 165 41.20 42.71 45.10
CA TYR A 165 41.84 42.48 43.81
C TYR A 165 42.62 43.70 43.28
N GLY A 166 42.43 44.89 43.86
CA GLY A 166 43.09 46.12 43.39
C GLY A 166 42.75 46.47 41.94
N CYS A 167 41.65 45.95 41.42
CA CYS A 167 41.33 45.92 39.99
C CYS A 167 40.80 47.25 39.46
N ILE A 168 40.18 48.05 40.32
CA ILE A 168 39.48 49.26 39.93
C ILE A 168 40.02 50.40 40.79
N ALA A 169 40.62 51.40 40.16
CA ALA A 169 40.82 52.70 40.78
C ALA A 169 39.58 53.55 40.48
N GLY A 170 38.95 54.14 41.50
CA GLY A 170 37.92 55.14 41.27
C GLY A 170 38.45 56.29 40.40
N TYR A 171 37.57 57.09 39.82
CA TYR A 171 38.00 58.28 39.07
C TYR A 171 38.81 59.21 39.99
N PRO A 172 39.76 60.02 39.45
CA PRO A 172 40.62 60.89 40.25
C PRO A 172 39.88 61.85 41.21
N ASN A 173 38.61 62.14 40.91
CA ASN A 173 37.70 62.94 41.72
C ASN A 173 37.02 62.16 42.87
N ARG A 174 37.48 60.93 43.19
CA ARG A 174 36.96 60.03 44.24
C ARG A 174 35.49 59.65 44.04
N THR A 175 35.10 59.38 42.79
CA THR A 175 33.77 58.87 42.43
C THR A 175 33.88 57.59 41.59
N PHE A 176 32.87 56.73 41.62
CA PHE A 176 32.74 55.54 40.77
C PHE A 176 31.83 55.78 39.54
N ARG A 177 30.92 56.76 39.62
CA ARG A 177 29.96 57.17 38.59
C ARG A 177 29.03 56.05 38.13
N GLY A 178 28.52 55.24 39.07
CA GLY A 178 27.63 54.10 38.78
C GLY A 178 26.25 54.48 38.23
N ASN A 179 25.87 55.76 38.27
CA ASN A 179 24.57 56.27 37.81
C ASN A 179 24.56 56.74 36.34
N ARG A 180 25.68 56.60 35.61
CA ARG A 180 25.74 56.88 34.16
C ARG A 180 26.08 55.62 33.37
N ALA A 181 25.60 55.57 32.13
CA ALA A 181 26.02 54.55 31.19
C ALA A 181 27.53 54.70 30.88
N THR A 182 28.26 53.60 30.99
CA THR A 182 29.68 53.49 30.61
C THR A 182 29.77 53.19 29.12
N THR A 183 30.73 53.82 28.43
CA THR A 183 30.96 53.50 27.01
C THR A 183 31.66 52.15 26.86
N ARG A 184 31.48 51.46 25.72
CA ARG A 184 32.18 50.19 25.44
C ARG A 184 33.69 50.28 25.62
N TYR A 185 34.30 51.41 25.26
CA TYR A 185 35.74 51.66 25.41
C TYR A 185 36.16 51.86 26.87
N GLU A 186 35.38 52.58 27.66
CA GLU A 186 35.64 52.77 29.10
C GLU A 186 35.53 51.44 29.86
N PHE A 187 34.55 50.59 29.50
CA PHE A 187 34.43 49.26 30.07
C PHE A 187 35.61 48.35 29.70
N ALA A 188 36.00 48.34 28.41
CA ALA A 188 37.12 47.52 27.94
C ALA A 188 38.46 47.94 28.58
N ALA A 189 38.69 49.24 28.77
CA ALA A 189 39.89 49.75 29.45
C ALA A 189 39.93 49.33 30.93
N GLY A 190 38.81 49.43 31.64
CA GLY A 190 38.70 48.97 33.03
C GLY A 190 38.89 47.45 33.17
N LEU A 191 38.28 46.67 32.27
CA LEU A 191 38.43 45.22 32.23
C LEU A 191 39.88 44.82 31.96
N ASN A 192 40.54 45.44 30.97
CA ASN A 192 41.94 45.16 30.64
C ASN A 192 42.89 45.50 31.80
N ALA A 193 42.64 46.61 32.51
CA ALA A 193 43.42 46.97 33.71
C ALA A 193 43.25 45.93 34.84
N CYS A 194 42.03 45.44 35.06
CA CYS A 194 41.76 44.39 36.04
C CYS A 194 42.40 43.05 35.62
N LEU A 195 42.31 42.66 34.34
CA LEU A 195 42.96 41.45 33.83
C LEU A 195 44.48 41.51 34.01
N ASN A 196 45.13 42.64 33.73
CA ASN A 196 46.58 42.81 33.97
C ASN A 196 46.96 42.79 35.47
N GLN A 197 46.06 43.18 36.35
CA GLN A 197 46.25 43.10 37.80
C GLN A 197 46.04 41.66 38.30
N ILE A 198 45.04 40.96 37.76
CA ILE A 198 44.79 39.55 38.02
C ILE A 198 45.94 38.70 37.48
N GLU A 199 46.48 38.97 36.29
CA GLU A 199 47.67 38.28 35.77
C GLU A 199 48.88 38.47 36.68
N ARG A 200 49.06 39.65 37.27
CA ARG A 200 50.11 39.90 38.27
C ARG A 200 49.85 39.19 39.59
N LEU A 201 48.60 39.13 40.05
CA LEU A 201 48.21 38.37 41.24
C LEU A 201 48.34 36.86 41.01
N ILE A 202 47.97 36.37 39.82
CA ILE A 202 48.13 34.99 39.39
C ILE A 202 49.61 34.66 39.27
N ALA A 203 50.44 35.49 38.63
CA ALA A 203 51.89 35.30 38.56
C ALA A 203 52.55 35.32 39.95
N ALA A 204 52.04 36.14 40.87
CA ALA A 204 52.46 36.14 42.28
C ALA A 204 51.92 34.94 43.08
N SER A 205 50.78 34.36 42.67
CA SER A 205 50.15 33.19 43.29
C SER A 205 50.43 31.87 42.58
N THR A 206 51.13 31.86 41.44
CA THR A 206 51.62 30.65 40.74
C THR A 206 53.04 30.30 41.15
N ALA A 207 53.68 31.13 41.99
CA ALA A 207 54.93 30.77 42.66
C ALA A 207 54.72 29.70 43.75
N ASP A 208 53.48 29.47 44.19
CA ASP A 208 53.10 28.39 45.12
C ASP A 208 51.80 27.74 44.63
N PHE A 209 51.74 26.40 44.65
CA PHE A 209 50.61 25.51 44.27
C PHE A 209 50.55 25.01 42.81
N ILE A 210 51.50 24.14 42.45
CA ILE A 210 51.11 22.77 42.06
C ILE A 210 51.46 21.90 43.27
N THR A 211 50.51 21.65 44.16
CA THR A 211 50.72 20.71 45.26
C THR A 211 50.63 19.28 44.75
N ARG A 212 51.29 18.36 45.46
CA ARG A 212 51.30 16.94 45.13
C ARG A 212 49.88 16.37 45.15
N GLU A 213 49.04 16.89 46.05
CA GLU A 213 47.62 16.57 46.16
C GLU A 213 46.80 16.91 44.88
N ASP A 214 47.10 18.01 44.18
CA ASP A 214 46.39 18.38 42.95
C ASP A 214 46.76 17.48 41.78
N LEU A 215 48.03 17.05 41.71
CA LEU A 215 48.51 16.06 40.76
C LEU A 215 47.85 14.69 40.99
N GLU A 216 47.70 14.29 42.25
CA GLU A 216 47.00 13.05 42.62
C GLU A 216 45.50 13.12 42.27
N THR A 217 44.87 14.29 42.44
CA THR A 217 43.46 14.51 42.11
C THR A 217 43.23 14.46 40.60
N LEU A 218 44.11 15.09 39.80
CA LEU A 218 44.07 15.00 38.34
C LEU A 218 44.33 13.58 37.83
N GLN A 219 45.29 12.85 38.42
CA GLN A 219 45.52 11.44 38.08
C GLN A 219 44.30 10.58 38.38
N ARG A 220 43.61 10.82 39.51
CA ARG A 220 42.37 10.12 39.84
C ARG A 220 41.25 10.44 38.86
N LEU A 221 41.06 11.72 38.50
CA LEU A 221 40.06 12.09 37.49
C LEU A 221 40.37 11.52 36.12
N ILE A 222 41.65 11.43 35.71
CA ILE A 222 42.04 10.81 34.44
C ILE A 222 41.72 9.31 34.46
N GLN A 223 41.99 8.60 35.57
CA GLN A 223 41.62 7.19 35.73
C GLN A 223 40.10 6.97 35.75
N GLU A 224 39.35 7.83 36.44
CA GLU A 224 37.89 7.81 36.44
C GLU A 224 37.34 8.10 35.04
N PHE A 225 37.92 9.05 34.31
CA PHE A 225 37.51 9.41 32.96
C PHE A 225 37.86 8.33 31.93
N GLU A 226 39.00 7.66 32.05
CA GLU A 226 39.37 6.51 31.20
C GLU A 226 38.40 5.34 31.41
N ALA A 227 38.04 5.05 32.66
CA ALA A 227 37.04 4.04 33.00
C ALA A 227 35.63 4.41 32.49
N GLU A 228 35.24 5.67 32.59
CA GLU A 228 33.98 6.19 32.04
C GLU A 228 33.95 6.15 30.51
N LEU A 229 35.05 6.50 29.84
CA LEU A 229 35.17 6.41 28.38
C LEU A 229 35.10 4.97 27.88
N ALA A 230 35.75 4.02 28.56
CA ALA A 230 35.63 2.60 28.23
C ALA A 230 34.19 2.10 28.39
N THR A 231 33.50 2.56 29.44
CA THR A 231 32.07 2.26 29.66
C THR A 231 31.19 2.88 28.58
N LEU A 232 31.48 4.12 28.17
CA LEU A 232 30.76 4.80 27.09
C LEU A 232 31.01 4.09 25.75
N GLY A 233 32.24 3.67 25.46
CA GLY A 233 32.58 2.88 24.27
C GLY A 233 31.77 1.58 24.22
N ALA A 234 31.75 0.81 25.31
CA ALA A 234 30.94 -0.41 25.39
C ALA A 234 29.43 -0.15 25.22
N ARG A 235 28.92 1.01 25.67
CA ARG A 235 27.53 1.41 25.46
C ARG A 235 27.26 1.84 24.01
N VAL A 236 28.20 2.53 23.38
CA VAL A 236 28.11 2.89 21.95
C VAL A 236 28.15 1.62 21.11
N ASP A 237 29.11 0.72 21.34
CA ASP A 237 29.19 -0.57 20.63
C ASP A 237 27.90 -1.40 20.82
N ASN A 238 27.33 -1.41 22.04
CA ASN A 238 26.05 -2.06 22.28
C ASN A 238 24.90 -1.38 21.53
N LEU A 239 24.86 -0.05 21.49
CA LEU A 239 23.84 0.70 20.77
C LEU A 239 24.00 0.53 19.26
N GLU A 240 25.21 0.55 18.72
CA GLU A 240 25.51 0.28 17.31
C GLU A 240 25.13 -1.16 16.96
N GLY A 241 25.46 -2.14 17.78
CA GLY A 241 25.01 -3.52 17.59
C GLY A 241 23.49 -3.68 17.65
N ARG A 242 22.81 -2.93 18.53
CA ARG A 242 21.35 -2.90 18.60
C ARG A 242 20.73 -2.17 17.41
N VAL A 243 21.35 -1.10 16.93
CA VAL A 243 20.91 -0.36 15.74
C VAL A 243 21.08 -1.24 14.50
N ALA A 244 22.24 -1.86 14.30
CA ALA A 244 22.46 -2.80 13.21
C ALA A 244 21.48 -3.98 13.25
N PHE A 245 21.25 -4.56 14.44
CA PHE A 245 20.22 -5.58 14.60
C PHE A 245 18.82 -5.07 14.23
N LEU A 246 18.45 -3.86 14.67
CA LEU A 246 17.15 -3.25 14.36
C LEU A 246 17.05 -2.76 12.92
N GLU A 247 18.15 -2.48 12.23
CA GLU A 247 18.20 -2.16 10.80
C GLU A 247 18.07 -3.44 9.98
N ASP A 248 18.77 -4.51 10.35
CA ASP A 248 18.68 -5.84 9.71
C ASP A 248 17.33 -6.54 9.97
N HIS A 249 16.65 -6.20 11.08
CA HIS A 249 15.34 -6.74 11.46
C HIS A 249 14.27 -5.64 11.49
N GLN A 250 14.49 -4.55 10.75
CA GLN A 250 13.48 -3.50 10.66
C GLN A 250 12.33 -4.08 9.85
N PHE A 251 11.20 -4.30 10.50
CA PHE A 251 9.95 -4.59 9.82
C PHE A 251 9.75 -3.48 8.77
N SER A 252 9.89 -3.80 7.49
CA SER A 252 9.50 -2.89 6.43
C SER A 252 7.99 -2.98 6.33
N THR A 253 7.26 -2.39 7.28
CA THR A 253 5.80 -2.25 7.24
C THR A 253 5.38 -1.22 6.20
N THR A 254 5.92 -1.36 4.98
CA THR A 254 5.55 -0.49 3.87
C THR A 254 4.26 -1.05 3.29
N THR A 255 3.15 -0.45 3.71
CA THR A 255 1.87 -0.66 3.03
C THR A 255 1.78 0.25 1.82
N LYS A 256 1.62 -0.33 0.64
CA LYS A 256 1.28 0.37 -0.60
C LYS A 256 -0.22 0.33 -0.82
N LEU A 257 -0.78 1.47 -1.19
CA LEU A 257 -2.18 1.58 -1.58
C LEU A 257 -2.24 1.69 -3.11
N GLU A 258 -2.92 0.74 -3.74
CA GLU A 258 -3.29 0.80 -5.15
C GLU A 258 -4.80 0.96 -5.26
N GLY A 259 -5.26 1.88 -6.11
CA GLY A 259 -6.68 2.19 -6.27
C GLY A 259 -7.10 2.09 -7.73
N GLU A 260 -8.19 1.39 -7.99
CA GLU A 260 -8.84 1.30 -9.28
C GLU A 260 -10.29 1.80 -9.18
N VAL A 261 -10.70 2.62 -10.15
CA VAL A 261 -12.09 3.03 -10.32
C VAL A 261 -12.49 2.82 -11.77
N ILE A 262 -13.57 2.09 -11.98
CA ILE A 262 -14.17 1.85 -13.29
C ILE A 262 -15.51 2.58 -13.34
N PHE A 263 -15.75 3.31 -14.43
CA PHE A 263 -17.06 3.81 -14.80
C PHE A 263 -17.50 3.11 -16.08
N ALA A 264 -18.62 2.41 -16.05
CA ALA A 264 -19.09 1.60 -17.17
C ALA A 264 -20.45 2.09 -17.66
N LEU A 265 -20.54 2.44 -18.94
CA LEU A 265 -21.80 2.55 -19.68
C LEU A 265 -21.97 1.25 -20.47
N THR A 266 -22.87 0.38 -20.05
CA THR A 266 -22.95 -1.00 -20.54
C THR A 266 -24.39 -1.42 -20.85
N ASN A 267 -24.54 -2.41 -21.72
CA ASN A 267 -25.80 -3.01 -22.15
C ASN A 267 -25.53 -4.40 -22.75
N ASN A 268 -26.49 -5.32 -22.68
CA ASN A 268 -26.50 -6.55 -23.46
C ASN A 268 -27.42 -6.36 -24.69
N PHE A 269 -26.81 -6.15 -25.86
CA PHE A 269 -27.58 -6.03 -27.10
C PHE A 269 -28.06 -7.42 -27.54
N GLY A 270 -29.37 -7.67 -27.50
CA GLY A 270 -29.98 -8.93 -27.94
C GLY A 270 -31.48 -8.98 -27.65
N ASP A 271 -32.13 -10.06 -28.08
CA ASP A 271 -33.45 -10.48 -27.63
C ASP A 271 -33.25 -11.82 -26.95
N PHE A 272 -33.14 -11.81 -25.63
CA PHE A 272 -32.86 -13.00 -24.81
C PHE A 272 -34.12 -13.65 -24.22
N GLY A 273 -35.29 -13.43 -24.84
CA GLY A 273 -36.56 -14.04 -24.45
C GLY A 273 -37.67 -13.02 -24.18
N GLU A 274 -38.89 -13.51 -23.98
CA GLU A 274 -40.10 -12.66 -23.86
C GLU A 274 -40.06 -11.66 -22.68
N ASP A 275 -39.16 -11.84 -21.71
CA ASP A 275 -38.96 -10.99 -20.53
C ASP A 275 -37.61 -10.22 -20.52
N ASP A 276 -36.94 -10.09 -21.67
CA ASP A 276 -35.71 -9.29 -21.76
C ASP A 276 -35.99 -7.79 -21.59
N ASN A 277 -35.89 -7.32 -20.34
CA ASN A 277 -36.12 -5.94 -19.94
C ASN A 277 -34.82 -5.18 -19.64
N ASN A 278 -33.65 -5.73 -20.02
CA ASN A 278 -32.38 -5.07 -19.76
C ASN A 278 -32.32 -3.69 -20.42
N GLN A 279 -31.78 -2.72 -19.69
CA GLN A 279 -31.63 -1.34 -20.16
C GLN A 279 -30.15 -0.98 -20.19
N VAL A 280 -29.80 0.06 -20.95
CA VAL A 280 -28.49 0.68 -20.85
C VAL A 280 -28.31 1.20 -19.42
N VAL A 281 -27.25 0.78 -18.75
CA VAL A 281 -26.91 1.21 -17.39
C VAL A 281 -25.60 1.97 -17.36
N PHE A 282 -25.49 2.91 -16.42
CA PHE A 282 -24.25 3.58 -16.08
C PHE A 282 -23.98 3.38 -14.60
N GLY A 283 -22.81 2.83 -14.27
CA GLY A 283 -22.44 2.53 -12.89
C GLY A 283 -20.94 2.50 -12.71
N ASP A 284 -20.53 2.06 -11.52
CA ASP A 284 -19.15 2.09 -11.08
C ASP A 284 -18.72 0.84 -10.32
N ARG A 285 -17.40 0.65 -10.28
CA ARG A 285 -16.70 -0.26 -9.37
C ARG A 285 -15.46 0.44 -8.83
N VAL A 286 -15.25 0.33 -7.53
CA VAL A 286 -14.05 0.82 -6.82
C VAL A 286 -13.35 -0.36 -6.17
N ARG A 287 -12.03 -0.46 -6.36
CA ARG A 287 -11.17 -1.40 -5.65
C ARG A 287 -9.99 -0.66 -5.03
N LEU A 288 -9.75 -0.89 -3.74
CA LEU A 288 -8.59 -0.40 -3.01
C LEU A 288 -7.80 -1.59 -2.50
N VAL A 289 -6.58 -1.75 -2.97
CA VAL A 289 -5.66 -2.82 -2.56
C VAL A 289 -4.63 -2.24 -1.62
N LEU A 290 -4.58 -2.79 -0.41
CA LEU A 290 -3.53 -2.56 0.57
C LEU A 290 -2.56 -3.73 0.49
N ASP A 291 -1.38 -3.50 -0.07
CA ASP A 291 -0.29 -4.47 -0.11
C ASP A 291 0.73 -4.12 0.98
N THR A 292 0.80 -4.95 2.02
CA THR A 292 1.66 -4.75 3.18
C THR A 292 2.76 -5.80 3.21
N SER A 293 4.01 -5.37 3.13
CA SER A 293 5.14 -6.23 3.45
C SER A 293 5.48 -6.14 4.94
N PHE A 294 5.99 -7.21 5.55
CA PHE A 294 6.54 -7.21 6.90
C PHE A 294 8.04 -7.50 6.91
N THR A 295 8.54 -8.29 5.97
CA THR A 295 9.95 -8.69 5.83
C THR A 295 10.66 -8.04 4.65
N GLY A 296 9.92 -7.44 3.72
CA GLY A 296 10.44 -6.94 2.44
C GLY A 296 10.40 -7.97 1.30
N GLU A 297 10.19 -9.25 1.61
CA GLU A 297 10.07 -10.36 0.66
C GLU A 297 8.67 -11.03 0.69
N ASP A 298 7.82 -10.61 1.62
CA ASP A 298 6.44 -11.07 1.79
C ASP A 298 5.42 -9.97 1.40
N SER A 299 4.18 -10.38 1.17
CA SER A 299 3.08 -9.49 0.82
C SER A 299 1.77 -9.98 1.44
N LEU A 300 1.19 -9.16 2.31
CA LEU A 300 -0.20 -9.29 2.78
C LEU A 300 -1.07 -8.38 1.92
N VAL A 301 -1.92 -8.99 1.11
CA VAL A 301 -2.91 -8.32 0.27
C VAL A 301 -4.24 -8.26 1.00
N THR A 302 -4.76 -7.06 1.18
CA THR A 302 -6.14 -6.80 1.59
C THR A 302 -6.83 -5.94 0.55
N ARG A 303 -7.86 -6.45 -0.12
CA ARG A 303 -8.64 -5.70 -1.10
C ARG A 303 -10.00 -5.35 -0.55
N LEU A 304 -10.32 -4.06 -0.61
CA LEU A 304 -11.64 -3.52 -0.38
C LEU A 304 -12.30 -3.27 -1.74
N SER A 305 -13.51 -3.77 -1.93
CA SER A 305 -14.29 -3.60 -3.16
C SER A 305 -15.66 -3.01 -2.84
N ALA A 306 -16.16 -2.19 -3.76
CA ALA A 306 -17.52 -1.66 -3.76
C ALA A 306 -17.96 -1.44 -5.21
N GLY A 307 -19.25 -1.61 -5.49
CA GLY A 307 -19.80 -1.34 -6.82
C GLY A 307 -21.31 -1.35 -6.84
N ASN A 308 -21.88 -0.87 -7.95
CA ASN A 308 -23.33 -0.82 -8.18
C ASN A 308 -23.75 -1.38 -9.54
N LEU A 309 -22.85 -2.11 -10.19
CA LEU A 309 -23.07 -2.74 -11.49
C LEU A 309 -23.55 -4.18 -11.31
N ASN A 310 -24.83 -4.41 -11.59
CA ASN A 310 -25.45 -5.74 -11.55
C ASN A 310 -25.14 -6.54 -12.83
N ALA A 311 -25.18 -7.87 -12.73
CA ALA A 311 -25.19 -8.75 -13.90
C ALA A 311 -26.49 -8.56 -14.71
N PHE A 312 -26.38 -8.67 -16.03
CA PHE A 312 -27.57 -8.69 -16.90
C PHE A 312 -28.27 -10.05 -16.86
N THR A 313 -29.57 -10.06 -17.07
CA THR A 313 -30.38 -11.29 -17.08
C THR A 313 -30.76 -11.72 -18.51
N ALA A 314 -31.11 -12.98 -18.70
CA ALA A 314 -31.66 -13.52 -19.93
C ALA A 314 -32.89 -14.36 -19.58
N GLY A 315 -34.06 -14.00 -20.11
CA GLY A 315 -35.33 -14.64 -19.75
C GLY A 315 -35.70 -14.48 -18.27
N GLY A 316 -35.34 -13.35 -17.65
CA GLY A 316 -35.60 -13.07 -16.24
C GLY A 316 -34.55 -13.59 -15.26
N GLU A 317 -33.61 -14.43 -15.72
CA GLU A 317 -32.62 -15.12 -14.88
C GLU A 317 -31.19 -14.64 -15.14
N ILE A 318 -30.34 -14.73 -14.13
CA ILE A 318 -28.92 -14.41 -14.30
C ILE A 318 -28.25 -15.45 -15.20
N THR A 319 -27.40 -14.98 -16.12
CA THR A 319 -26.65 -15.84 -17.03
C THR A 319 -25.15 -15.58 -16.92
N PRO A 320 -24.34 -16.60 -16.60
CA PRO A 320 -22.87 -16.46 -16.52
C PRO A 320 -22.24 -15.96 -17.83
N GLU A 321 -22.90 -16.17 -18.97
CA GLU A 321 -22.47 -15.70 -20.29
C GLU A 321 -22.48 -14.17 -20.42
N LEU A 322 -23.27 -13.47 -19.59
CA LEU A 322 -23.40 -12.01 -19.60
C LEU A 322 -22.54 -11.32 -18.54
N THR A 323 -21.80 -12.07 -17.73
CA THR A 323 -20.95 -11.53 -16.67
C THR A 323 -19.79 -10.71 -17.25
N GLN A 324 -19.61 -9.50 -16.73
CA GLN A 324 -18.55 -8.57 -17.09
C GLN A 324 -17.51 -8.51 -15.97
N THR A 325 -16.26 -8.20 -16.30
CA THR A 325 -15.17 -8.21 -15.31
C THR A 325 -15.35 -7.21 -14.19
N PHE A 326 -16.17 -6.17 -14.39
CA PHE A 326 -16.45 -5.11 -13.43
C PHE A 326 -17.73 -5.33 -12.61
N ASN A 327 -18.43 -6.45 -12.73
CA ASN A 327 -19.49 -6.82 -11.78
C ASN A 327 -18.86 -7.23 -10.43
N THR A 328 -19.36 -6.69 -9.31
CA THR A 328 -18.86 -7.02 -7.95
C THR A 328 -19.52 -8.27 -7.38
N GLU A 329 -20.83 -8.36 -7.54
CA GLU A 329 -21.65 -9.52 -7.20
C GLU A 329 -22.41 -10.03 -8.43
N ILE A 330 -22.67 -11.33 -8.45
CA ILE A 330 -23.27 -12.04 -9.59
C ILE A 330 -24.67 -12.57 -9.23
N ASP A 331 -25.14 -12.40 -8.00
CA ASP A 331 -26.50 -12.73 -7.54
C ASP A 331 -27.57 -11.70 -7.97
N GLY A 332 -27.18 -10.70 -8.76
CA GLY A 332 -28.08 -9.71 -9.36
C GLY A 332 -28.41 -8.54 -8.43
N THR A 333 -27.93 -8.56 -7.19
CA THR A 333 -27.90 -7.41 -6.30
C THR A 333 -26.47 -6.91 -6.25
N GLY A 334 -26.10 -5.95 -7.08
CA GLY A 334 -24.86 -5.22 -6.83
C GLY A 334 -24.92 -4.64 -5.42
N ASP A 335 -23.76 -4.55 -4.78
CA ASP A 335 -23.57 -4.24 -3.36
C ASP A 335 -24.12 -2.85 -2.98
N GLY A 336 -24.69 -2.09 -3.92
CA GLY A 336 -25.22 -0.76 -3.68
C GLY A 336 -24.14 0.25 -3.32
N ASN A 337 -22.89 -0.02 -3.72
CA ASN A 337 -21.67 0.63 -3.24
C ASN A 337 -21.35 0.41 -1.75
N ASP A 338 -21.86 -0.67 -1.15
CA ASP A 338 -21.36 -1.14 0.14
C ASP A 338 -19.90 -1.60 0.01
N ILE A 339 -19.12 -1.39 1.06
CA ILE A 339 -17.68 -1.69 1.07
C ILE A 339 -17.47 -3.03 1.77
N GLY A 340 -16.94 -4.00 1.02
CA GLY A 340 -16.57 -5.32 1.52
C GLY A 340 -15.08 -5.63 1.37
N VAL A 341 -14.58 -6.58 2.15
CA VAL A 341 -13.29 -7.24 1.88
C VAL A 341 -13.57 -8.40 0.94
N ASP A 342 -13.10 -8.31 -0.30
CA ASP A 342 -13.32 -9.35 -1.32
C ASP A 342 -12.07 -10.22 -1.57
N TRP A 343 -10.93 -9.85 -1.01
CA TRP A 343 -9.69 -10.63 -1.08
C TRP A 343 -8.78 -10.36 0.12
N LEU A 344 -8.42 -11.41 0.85
CA LEU A 344 -7.47 -11.35 1.95
C LEU A 344 -6.52 -12.54 1.85
N ALA A 345 -5.28 -12.27 1.44
CA ALA A 345 -4.28 -13.30 1.21
C ALA A 345 -2.88 -12.85 1.58
N TYR A 346 -2.05 -13.82 1.96
CA TYR A 346 -0.65 -13.63 2.29
C TYR A 346 0.24 -14.46 1.36
N TYR A 347 1.22 -13.79 0.77
CA TYR A 347 2.27 -14.36 -0.03
C TYR A 347 3.58 -14.34 0.76
N GLY A 348 4.34 -15.42 0.66
CA GLY A 348 5.69 -15.46 1.21
C GLY A 348 6.53 -16.54 0.59
N ASP A 349 7.82 -16.28 0.45
CA ASP A 349 8.78 -17.25 -0.03
C ASP A 349 9.48 -17.95 1.14
N ILE A 350 9.53 -19.28 1.09
CA ILE A 350 10.24 -20.10 2.07
C ILE A 350 11.49 -20.67 1.39
N PRO A 351 12.71 -20.27 1.81
CA PRO A 351 13.94 -20.85 1.29
C PRO A 351 14.09 -22.29 1.79
N ILE A 352 14.24 -23.25 0.88
CA ILE A 352 14.43 -24.68 1.22
C ILE A 352 15.91 -25.06 1.04
N GLY A 353 16.79 -24.28 1.66
CA GLY A 353 18.24 -24.49 1.61
C GLY A 353 18.78 -24.48 0.16
N PRO A 354 19.67 -25.41 -0.23
CA PRO A 354 20.28 -25.41 -1.57
C PRO A 354 19.31 -25.86 -2.69
N PHE A 355 18.09 -26.27 -2.34
CA PHE A 355 17.12 -26.83 -3.28
C PHE A 355 16.23 -25.77 -3.95
N GLY A 356 16.39 -24.50 -3.57
CA GLY A 356 15.68 -23.36 -4.15
C GLY A 356 14.69 -22.71 -3.18
N GLN A 357 13.74 -21.98 -3.74
CA GLN A 357 12.67 -21.28 -3.02
C GLN A 357 11.32 -21.92 -3.31
N VAL A 358 10.44 -21.89 -2.31
CA VAL A 358 9.02 -22.25 -2.47
C VAL A 358 8.18 -21.04 -2.20
N SER A 359 7.41 -20.63 -3.21
CA SER A 359 6.46 -19.55 -3.08
C SER A 359 5.18 -20.10 -2.47
N THR A 360 4.74 -19.47 -1.40
CA THR A 360 3.52 -19.84 -0.66
C THR A 360 2.46 -18.77 -0.82
N TYR A 361 1.22 -19.23 -0.85
CA TYR A 361 0.02 -18.42 -0.90
C TYR A 361 -0.94 -18.93 0.14
N ILE A 362 -1.46 -18.06 1.00
CA ILE A 362 -2.44 -18.40 2.03
C ILE A 362 -3.57 -17.40 1.94
N ALA A 363 -4.76 -17.87 1.53
CA ALA A 363 -5.95 -17.03 1.48
C ALA A 363 -6.82 -17.29 2.70
N ALA A 364 -7.18 -16.22 3.42
CA ALA A 364 -8.21 -16.28 4.45
C ALA A 364 -9.60 -16.07 3.86
N PHE A 365 -9.72 -15.31 2.77
CA PHE A 365 -10.98 -15.05 2.08
C PHE A 365 -10.75 -14.65 0.62
N GLY A 366 -11.69 -15.02 -0.27
CA GLY A 366 -11.70 -14.58 -1.67
C GLY A 366 -10.52 -15.05 -2.53
N GLY A 367 -9.76 -16.05 -2.08
CA GLY A 367 -8.65 -16.59 -2.85
C GLY A 367 -9.12 -17.37 -4.07
N ARG A 368 -8.36 -17.25 -5.16
CA ARG A 368 -8.62 -17.95 -6.42
C ARG A 368 -7.38 -18.70 -6.88
N HIS A 369 -7.58 -19.73 -7.70
CA HIS A 369 -6.45 -20.48 -8.26
C HIS A 369 -5.56 -19.61 -9.15
N ASP A 370 -6.12 -18.64 -9.88
CA ASP A 370 -5.33 -17.69 -10.67
C ASP A 370 -4.45 -16.74 -9.83
N ASP A 371 -4.68 -16.62 -8.52
CA ASP A 371 -3.94 -15.67 -7.68
C ASP A 371 -2.49 -16.12 -7.40
N TYR A 372 -2.18 -17.41 -7.51
CA TYR A 372 -0.86 -18.00 -7.19
C TYR A 372 -0.35 -18.96 -8.26
N VAL A 373 -1.16 -19.27 -9.26
CA VAL A 373 -0.81 -20.15 -10.38
C VAL A 373 -0.51 -19.30 -11.61
N PRO A 374 0.63 -19.50 -12.30
CA PRO A 374 0.91 -18.80 -13.55
C PRO A 374 -0.15 -19.12 -14.60
N THR A 375 -0.70 -18.08 -15.22
CA THR A 375 -1.73 -18.19 -16.25
C THR A 375 -1.20 -17.70 -17.59
N LEU A 376 -1.67 -18.30 -18.69
CA LEU A 376 -1.09 -18.09 -20.03
C LEU A 376 -2.00 -17.28 -20.95
N ASN A 377 -2.40 -16.08 -20.49
CA ASN A 377 -3.21 -15.17 -21.27
C ASN A 377 -2.78 -13.68 -21.16
N PRO A 378 -1.52 -13.35 -21.54
CA PRO A 378 -0.82 -12.14 -21.11
C PRO A 378 -1.38 -10.79 -21.58
N TYR A 379 -2.27 -10.78 -22.57
CA TYR A 379 -2.84 -9.54 -23.13
C TYR A 379 -4.33 -9.35 -22.85
N PHE A 380 -4.98 -10.37 -22.29
CA PHE A 380 -6.42 -10.35 -22.00
C PHE A 380 -6.72 -10.51 -20.51
N GLN A 381 -5.77 -11.03 -19.74
CA GLN A 381 -5.87 -11.18 -18.30
C GLN A 381 -5.29 -9.99 -17.57
N ASP A 382 -6.05 -9.51 -16.60
CA ASP A 382 -5.61 -8.52 -15.61
C ASP A 382 -6.29 -8.76 -14.26
N PHE A 383 -6.65 -10.02 -13.97
CA PHE A 383 -7.28 -10.45 -12.72
C PHE A 383 -8.63 -9.77 -12.45
N ASP A 384 -9.44 -9.65 -13.51
CA ASP A 384 -10.72 -8.94 -13.51
C ASP A 384 -10.57 -7.43 -13.23
N GLY A 385 -9.47 -6.83 -13.66
CA GLY A 385 -9.22 -5.38 -13.62
C GLY A 385 -9.90 -4.62 -14.77
N GLY A 386 -9.58 -3.32 -14.89
CA GLY A 386 -10.11 -2.44 -15.93
C GLY A 386 -9.26 -2.31 -17.20
N SER A 387 -8.13 -3.02 -17.28
CA SER A 387 -7.13 -2.91 -18.35
C SER A 387 -7.10 -4.11 -19.32
N GLY A 388 -7.70 -5.23 -18.93
CA GLY A 388 -7.76 -6.47 -19.67
C GLY A 388 -9.05 -6.60 -20.48
N SER A 389 -9.49 -7.84 -20.65
CA SER A 389 -10.72 -8.14 -21.38
C SER A 389 -11.97 -7.77 -20.57
N LEU A 390 -13.04 -7.34 -21.26
CA LEU A 390 -14.31 -6.96 -20.63
C LEU A 390 -15.10 -8.17 -20.11
N SER A 391 -14.87 -9.36 -20.67
CA SER A 391 -15.58 -10.59 -20.31
C SER A 391 -14.71 -11.43 -19.39
N THR A 392 -15.32 -11.94 -18.31
CA THR A 392 -14.68 -12.86 -17.36
C THR A 392 -14.14 -14.12 -18.03
N PHE A 393 -14.76 -14.57 -19.13
CA PHE A 393 -14.34 -15.72 -19.93
C PHE A 393 -13.02 -15.48 -20.68
N SER A 394 -12.81 -14.26 -21.16
CA SER A 394 -11.65 -13.94 -22.00
C SER A 394 -10.39 -13.67 -21.19
N GLN A 395 -10.52 -13.55 -19.86
CA GLN A 395 -9.42 -13.31 -18.94
C GLN A 395 -8.47 -14.52 -18.87
N GLN A 396 -8.99 -15.73 -18.76
CA GLN A 396 -8.17 -16.93 -18.49
C GLN A 396 -8.99 -18.21 -18.73
N ASN A 397 -8.34 -19.38 -18.68
CA ASN A 397 -9.05 -20.66 -18.71
C ASN A 397 -10.09 -20.77 -17.57
N PRO A 398 -11.37 -21.09 -17.86
CA PRO A 398 -12.41 -21.31 -16.86
C PRO A 398 -12.04 -22.32 -15.76
N ILE A 399 -11.09 -23.22 -15.99
CA ILE A 399 -10.63 -24.19 -14.99
C ILE A 399 -10.19 -23.53 -13.67
N TYR A 400 -9.65 -22.31 -13.72
CA TYR A 400 -9.24 -21.55 -12.53
C TYR A 400 -10.40 -20.95 -11.73
N ARG A 401 -11.62 -21.00 -12.28
CA ARG A 401 -12.86 -20.58 -11.60
C ARG A 401 -13.56 -21.74 -10.87
N ILE A 402 -12.99 -22.95 -10.95
CA ILE A 402 -13.48 -24.11 -10.21
C ILE A 402 -12.97 -24.02 -8.78
N GLY A 403 -13.91 -23.75 -7.85
CA GLY A 403 -13.63 -23.47 -6.46
C GLY A 403 -12.94 -22.12 -6.21
N GLY A 404 -12.53 -21.89 -4.97
CA GLY A 404 -12.05 -20.60 -4.47
C GLY A 404 -12.42 -20.44 -2.99
N GLY A 405 -12.11 -19.29 -2.40
CA GLY A 405 -12.35 -19.01 -0.98
C GLY A 405 -11.07 -19.06 -0.15
N ALA A 406 -11.11 -19.69 1.03
CA ALA A 406 -9.96 -19.77 1.93
C ALA A 406 -9.13 -21.03 1.64
N GLY A 407 -7.81 -20.95 1.83
CA GLY A 407 -6.94 -22.11 1.65
C GLY A 407 -5.49 -21.74 1.39
N LEU A 408 -4.78 -22.62 0.69
CA LEU A 408 -3.34 -22.49 0.47
C LEU A 408 -2.91 -22.95 -0.92
N GLY A 409 -1.85 -22.32 -1.42
CA GLY A 409 -1.14 -22.66 -2.64
C GLY A 409 0.37 -22.71 -2.40
N VAL A 410 1.06 -23.59 -3.11
CA VAL A 410 2.52 -23.71 -3.09
C VAL A 410 3.04 -23.89 -4.49
N SER A 411 4.11 -23.18 -4.84
CA SER A 411 4.76 -23.25 -6.14
C SER A 411 6.23 -23.57 -5.99
N PHE A 412 6.70 -24.57 -6.73
CA PHE A 412 8.09 -25.00 -6.76
C PHE A 412 8.68 -24.73 -8.14
N GLN A 413 9.81 -24.03 -8.19
CA GLN A 413 10.53 -23.82 -9.43
C GLN A 413 11.44 -25.02 -9.74
N LEU A 414 11.27 -25.61 -10.91
CA LEU A 414 11.98 -26.81 -11.35
C LEU A 414 13.26 -26.43 -12.11
N GLY A 415 14.27 -25.95 -11.39
CA GLY A 415 15.55 -25.52 -11.99
C GLY A 415 16.36 -26.64 -12.66
N LEU A 416 16.10 -27.92 -12.35
CA LEU A 416 16.85 -29.07 -12.87
C LEU A 416 16.67 -29.30 -14.39
N LEU A 417 15.57 -28.82 -14.96
CA LEU A 417 15.22 -29.03 -16.37
C LEU A 417 15.34 -27.75 -17.21
N GLU A 418 15.77 -26.64 -16.61
CA GLU A 418 15.83 -25.33 -17.28
C GLU A 418 16.63 -25.35 -18.58
N SER A 419 17.74 -26.09 -18.59
CA SER A 419 18.59 -26.26 -19.78
C SER A 419 17.92 -26.98 -20.96
N VAL A 420 16.84 -27.72 -20.74
CA VAL A 420 16.17 -28.54 -21.77
C VAL A 420 14.79 -27.99 -22.14
N ILE A 421 14.02 -27.51 -21.17
CA ILE A 421 12.62 -27.09 -21.36
C ILE A 421 12.33 -25.64 -20.91
N GLY A 422 13.36 -24.89 -20.51
CA GLY A 422 13.24 -23.53 -19.98
C GLY A 422 12.69 -23.48 -18.54
N PRO A 423 12.44 -22.28 -18.01
CA PRO A 423 11.87 -22.11 -16.68
C PRO A 423 10.56 -22.88 -16.56
N SER A 424 10.47 -23.72 -15.53
CA SER A 424 9.29 -24.55 -15.29
C SER A 424 8.89 -24.51 -13.82
N THR A 425 7.60 -24.60 -13.58
CA THR A 425 7.03 -24.57 -12.24
C THR A 425 6.04 -25.71 -12.08
N ILE A 426 6.01 -26.28 -10.87
CA ILE A 426 4.94 -27.13 -10.40
C ILE A 426 4.21 -26.39 -9.29
N THR A 427 2.90 -26.23 -9.44
CA THR A 427 2.07 -25.53 -8.47
C THR A 427 0.99 -26.46 -7.97
N LEU A 428 0.79 -26.49 -6.66
CA LEU A 428 -0.26 -27.25 -6.00
C LEU A 428 -1.09 -26.29 -5.15
N GLY A 429 -2.37 -26.57 -4.98
CA GLY A 429 -3.14 -25.84 -3.98
C GLY A 429 -4.50 -26.43 -3.68
N TYR A 430 -5.11 -25.88 -2.63
CA TYR A 430 -6.38 -26.30 -2.08
C TYR A 430 -7.13 -25.05 -1.61
N LEU A 431 -8.35 -24.85 -2.09
CA LEU A 431 -9.23 -23.74 -1.70
C LEU A 431 -10.61 -24.29 -1.33
N ALA A 432 -11.25 -23.68 -0.33
CA ALA A 432 -12.57 -24.05 0.15
C ALA A 432 -13.49 -22.82 0.23
N GLY A 433 -14.70 -22.95 -0.32
CA GLY A 433 -15.64 -21.83 -0.52
C GLY A 433 -16.27 -21.35 0.78
N ASN A 434 -16.82 -22.27 1.57
CA ASN A 434 -17.51 -21.99 2.84
C ASN A 434 -16.62 -22.25 4.06
N ALA A 435 -15.32 -21.97 3.96
CA ALA A 435 -14.35 -22.37 4.97
C ALA A 435 -14.58 -21.78 6.36
N SER A 436 -15.21 -20.61 6.46
CA SER A 436 -15.51 -19.91 7.71
C SER A 436 -16.80 -20.37 8.39
N ASP A 437 -17.64 -21.14 7.69
CA ASP A 437 -18.92 -21.60 8.20
C ASP A 437 -18.75 -22.93 8.98
N PRO A 438 -19.12 -22.98 10.28
CA PRO A 438 -19.00 -24.19 11.09
C PRO A 438 -20.13 -25.20 10.90
N ASP A 439 -21.15 -24.90 10.09
CA ASP A 439 -22.31 -25.78 9.91
C ASP A 439 -21.97 -27.08 9.15
N GLU A 440 -22.84 -28.08 9.30
CA GLU A 440 -22.67 -29.38 8.63
C GLU A 440 -22.75 -29.21 7.10
N GLY A 441 -21.78 -29.78 6.38
CA GLY A 441 -21.67 -29.58 4.93
C GLY A 441 -20.89 -28.32 4.53
N ALA A 442 -20.30 -27.61 5.48
CA ALA A 442 -19.44 -26.44 5.24
C ALA A 442 -18.04 -26.60 5.84
N GLY A 443 -17.30 -25.50 5.98
CA GLY A 443 -15.96 -25.48 6.57
C GLY A 443 -14.86 -25.94 5.61
N LEU A 444 -13.64 -26.07 6.15
CA LEU A 444 -12.44 -26.24 5.34
C LEU A 444 -12.35 -27.57 4.59
N PHE A 445 -13.05 -28.63 5.04
CA PHE A 445 -12.89 -29.99 4.49
C PHE A 445 -14.21 -30.75 4.24
N ASN A 446 -15.35 -30.16 4.60
CA ASN A 446 -16.66 -30.82 4.54
C ASN A 446 -17.68 -30.09 3.65
N GLY A 447 -17.29 -28.93 3.08
CA GLY A 447 -18.05 -28.18 2.09
C GLY A 447 -17.36 -28.10 0.74
N ASP A 448 -17.75 -27.12 -0.08
CA ASP A 448 -17.16 -26.85 -1.39
C ASP A 448 -15.65 -26.69 -1.30
N TYR A 449 -14.92 -27.44 -2.14
CA TYR A 449 -13.49 -27.29 -2.25
C TYR A 449 -12.98 -27.62 -3.65
N SER A 450 -11.80 -27.11 -3.95
CA SER A 450 -11.04 -27.45 -5.14
C SER A 450 -9.57 -27.71 -4.79
N ALA A 451 -9.02 -28.78 -5.36
CA ALA A 451 -7.61 -29.12 -5.28
C ALA A 451 -6.99 -29.02 -6.69
N LEU A 452 -5.98 -28.18 -6.85
CA LEU A 452 -5.31 -27.92 -8.11
C LEU A 452 -3.89 -28.49 -8.12
N GLY A 453 -3.50 -29.04 -9.27
CA GLY A 453 -2.12 -29.30 -9.63
C GLY A 453 -1.83 -28.75 -11.02
N GLN A 454 -0.74 -28.01 -11.19
CA GLN A 454 -0.35 -27.43 -12.46
C GLN A 454 1.13 -27.61 -12.76
N LEU A 455 1.43 -27.90 -14.02
CA LEU A 455 2.76 -27.82 -14.59
C LEU A 455 2.79 -26.69 -15.62
N ASN A 456 3.73 -25.77 -15.49
CA ASN A 456 3.93 -24.69 -16.45
C ASN A 456 5.36 -24.70 -16.99
N PHE A 457 5.49 -24.43 -18.28
CA PHE A 457 6.76 -24.45 -19.02
C PHE A 457 6.87 -23.24 -19.93
N ASN A 458 7.96 -22.48 -19.82
CA ASN A 458 8.32 -21.45 -20.79
C ASN A 458 9.35 -22.02 -21.77
N VAL A 459 8.84 -22.60 -22.85
CA VAL A 459 9.64 -23.10 -23.98
C VAL A 459 10.16 -21.88 -24.74
N ASN A 460 11.28 -21.31 -24.26
CA ASN A 460 11.86 -20.01 -24.65
C ASN A 460 10.97 -18.78 -24.36
N ASP A 461 11.46 -17.58 -24.71
CA ASP A 461 10.76 -16.30 -24.47
C ASP A 461 9.53 -16.06 -25.36
N ARG A 462 9.11 -17.05 -26.16
CA ARG A 462 7.97 -16.94 -27.08
C ARG A 462 6.88 -17.99 -26.90
N ILE A 463 7.13 -19.15 -26.28
CA ILE A 463 6.10 -20.18 -26.09
C ILE A 463 5.96 -20.52 -24.60
N GLY A 464 4.78 -20.29 -24.04
CA GLY A 464 4.37 -20.76 -22.72
C GLY A 464 3.35 -21.86 -22.87
N VAL A 465 3.49 -22.96 -22.11
CA VAL A 465 2.56 -24.09 -22.10
C VAL A 465 2.24 -24.47 -20.67
N GLY A 466 0.95 -24.63 -20.38
CA GLY A 466 0.43 -24.99 -19.07
C GLY A 466 -0.45 -26.23 -19.15
N PHE A 467 -0.32 -27.12 -18.17
CA PHE A 467 -1.21 -28.26 -17.99
C PHE A 467 -1.74 -28.24 -16.56
N THR A 468 -3.06 -28.21 -16.44
CA THR A 468 -3.74 -27.97 -15.16
C THR A 468 -4.70 -29.12 -14.90
N TYR A 469 -4.71 -29.61 -13.67
CA TYR A 469 -5.71 -30.53 -13.17
C TYR A 469 -6.40 -29.93 -11.96
N VAL A 470 -7.73 -29.95 -11.94
CA VAL A 470 -8.53 -29.52 -10.79
C VAL A 470 -9.52 -30.61 -10.42
N HIS A 471 -9.44 -31.08 -9.19
CA HIS A 471 -10.47 -31.88 -8.56
C HIS A 471 -11.36 -30.97 -7.72
N GLY A 472 -12.65 -30.91 -8.01
CA GLY A 472 -13.60 -30.07 -7.28
C GLY A 472 -14.74 -30.87 -6.68
N PHE A 473 -15.10 -30.57 -5.44
CA PHE A 473 -16.34 -30.99 -4.82
C PHE A 473 -17.22 -29.76 -4.64
N HIS A 474 -18.45 -29.83 -5.13
CA HIS A 474 -19.40 -28.72 -5.15
C HIS A 474 -20.69 -29.18 -4.48
N LYS A 475 -21.22 -28.35 -3.59
CA LYS A 475 -22.53 -28.59 -3.00
C LYS A 475 -23.64 -28.42 -4.03
N GLU A 476 -24.81 -28.98 -3.71
CA GLU A 476 -26.01 -28.94 -4.53
C GLU A 476 -26.27 -27.56 -5.17
N GLU A 477 -26.26 -26.51 -4.35
CA GLU A 477 -26.56 -25.14 -4.79
C GLU A 477 -25.39 -24.49 -5.54
N SER A 478 -24.15 -24.92 -5.29
CA SER A 478 -22.95 -24.30 -5.85
C SER A 478 -22.80 -24.58 -7.35
N ALA A 479 -22.62 -23.53 -8.14
CA ALA A 479 -22.23 -23.64 -9.54
C ALA A 479 -20.76 -24.08 -9.67
N ILE A 480 -20.45 -24.84 -10.73
CA ILE A 480 -19.10 -25.40 -10.95
C ILE A 480 -18.03 -24.31 -11.18
N PHE A 481 -18.34 -23.27 -11.95
CA PHE A 481 -17.41 -22.19 -12.30
C PHE A 481 -17.77 -20.89 -11.57
N SER A 482 -17.83 -20.93 -10.23
CA SER A 482 -18.35 -19.86 -9.39
C SER A 482 -17.32 -19.14 -8.51
N LYS A 483 -16.03 -19.48 -8.60
CA LYS A 483 -14.96 -19.00 -7.70
C LYS A 483 -15.13 -19.40 -6.21
N GLY A 484 -15.87 -20.48 -5.91
CA GLY A 484 -16.07 -20.93 -4.53
C GLY A 484 -17.45 -21.55 -4.34
N ALA A 485 -18.13 -21.20 -3.25
CA ALA A 485 -19.49 -21.65 -2.95
C ALA A 485 -20.54 -20.62 -3.41
N GLY A 486 -20.52 -20.29 -4.71
CA GLY A 486 -21.50 -19.38 -5.31
C GLY A 486 -22.62 -20.14 -6.02
N THR A 487 -23.86 -19.68 -5.89
CA THR A 487 -25.04 -20.23 -6.57
C THR A 487 -24.98 -20.09 -8.08
N ASP A 488 -24.40 -18.97 -8.54
CA ASP A 488 -24.31 -18.61 -9.94
C ASP A 488 -22.90 -18.78 -10.48
N GLY A 489 -22.83 -19.36 -11.68
CA GLY A 489 -21.59 -19.41 -12.44
C GLY A 489 -21.18 -18.01 -12.86
N ILE A 490 -19.88 -17.81 -13.02
CA ILE A 490 -19.33 -16.53 -13.48
C ILE A 490 -18.81 -16.59 -14.92
N VAL A 491 -18.75 -17.80 -15.47
CA VAL A 491 -18.36 -18.12 -16.85
C VAL A 491 -19.11 -19.36 -17.33
N GLY A 492 -19.28 -19.44 -18.63
CA GLY A 492 -19.84 -20.58 -19.32
C GLY A 492 -21.36 -20.66 -19.33
N THR A 493 -21.92 -21.77 -19.82
CA THR A 493 -23.38 -21.88 -19.91
C THR A 493 -24.03 -22.21 -18.58
N ARG A 494 -25.31 -21.83 -18.40
CA ARG A 494 -26.12 -22.33 -17.26
C ARG A 494 -26.11 -23.86 -17.19
N ALA A 495 -26.21 -24.52 -18.35
CA ALA A 495 -26.15 -25.98 -18.44
C ALA A 495 -24.80 -26.55 -17.95
N ALA A 496 -23.68 -25.89 -18.24
CA ALA A 496 -22.36 -26.30 -17.77
C ALA A 496 -22.17 -26.07 -16.26
N ASN A 497 -22.87 -25.10 -15.66
CA ASN A 497 -22.70 -24.79 -14.24
C ASN A 497 -23.52 -25.70 -13.31
N LEU A 498 -24.52 -26.42 -13.82
CA LEU A 498 -25.33 -27.41 -13.07
C LEU A 498 -25.77 -26.90 -11.68
N ASN A 499 -26.19 -25.64 -11.61
CA ASN A 499 -26.88 -25.11 -10.44
C ASN A 499 -28.38 -25.47 -10.51
N GLN A 500 -29.08 -25.37 -9.38
CA GLN A 500 -30.44 -25.86 -9.16
C GLN A 500 -31.48 -25.33 -10.18
N GLU A 501 -31.16 -24.23 -10.87
CA GLU A 501 -32.05 -23.59 -11.84
C GLU A 501 -31.67 -23.83 -13.32
N ALA A 502 -30.60 -24.58 -13.60
CA ALA A 502 -30.20 -24.91 -14.96
C ALA A 502 -31.20 -25.88 -15.63
N LEU A 503 -31.36 -25.82 -16.96
CA LEU A 503 -32.30 -26.65 -17.74
C LEU A 503 -32.17 -28.18 -17.51
N LEU A 504 -31.01 -28.66 -17.04
CA LEU A 504 -30.82 -30.06 -16.62
C LEU A 504 -31.25 -30.34 -15.17
N ALA A 505 -31.18 -29.38 -14.26
CA ALA A 505 -31.57 -29.53 -12.85
C ALA A 505 -33.06 -29.89 -12.71
N SER A 506 -33.93 -29.36 -13.58
CA SER A 506 -35.34 -29.78 -13.67
C SER A 506 -35.57 -31.29 -13.97
N ARG A 507 -34.53 -32.03 -14.38
CA ARG A 507 -34.56 -33.47 -14.67
C ARG A 507 -33.69 -34.31 -13.73
N LEU A 508 -32.82 -33.68 -12.96
CA LEU A 508 -32.05 -34.31 -11.91
C LEU A 508 -32.86 -34.16 -10.63
N ASN A 509 -32.70 -35.05 -9.67
CA ASN A 509 -33.21 -34.78 -8.34
C ASN A 509 -32.49 -33.49 -7.87
N ASP A 510 -33.25 -32.42 -7.56
CA ASP A 510 -32.78 -31.05 -7.25
C ASP A 510 -31.66 -30.95 -6.20
N SER A 511 -31.41 -32.08 -5.53
CA SER A 511 -30.72 -32.48 -4.31
C SER A 511 -29.20 -32.73 -4.20
N ALA A 512 -28.45 -32.66 -5.30
CA ALA A 512 -27.24 -33.49 -5.43
C ALA A 512 -25.91 -32.74 -5.45
N ASP A 513 -25.05 -33.08 -4.49
CA ASP A 513 -23.63 -32.74 -4.48
C ASP A 513 -22.93 -33.24 -5.78
N LYS A 514 -21.92 -32.51 -6.23
CA LYS A 514 -21.23 -32.73 -7.51
C LYS A 514 -19.73 -32.92 -7.29
N VAL A 515 -19.14 -33.83 -8.04
CA VAL A 515 -17.69 -34.01 -8.12
C VAL A 515 -17.24 -33.72 -9.54
N THR A 516 -16.13 -33.00 -9.68
CA THR A 516 -15.54 -32.63 -10.97
C THR A 516 -14.08 -33.06 -11.03
N ASN A 517 -13.68 -33.62 -12.17
CA ASN A 517 -12.28 -33.84 -12.51
C ASN A 517 -11.99 -33.10 -13.83
N SER A 518 -11.28 -31.99 -13.73
CA SER A 518 -11.03 -31.07 -14.84
C SER A 518 -9.59 -31.13 -15.31
N TYR A 519 -9.40 -31.19 -16.61
CA TYR A 519 -8.11 -31.33 -17.28
C TYR A 519 -7.96 -30.21 -18.30
N GLY A 520 -7.08 -29.27 -18.00
CA GLY A 520 -6.81 -28.07 -18.77
C GLY A 520 -5.46 -28.12 -19.49
N ALA A 521 -5.42 -27.53 -20.68
CA ALA A 521 -4.20 -27.18 -21.39
C ALA A 521 -4.27 -25.72 -21.85
N GLU A 522 -3.17 -24.99 -21.71
CA GLU A 522 -3.05 -23.60 -22.11
C GLU A 522 -1.80 -23.37 -22.96
N LEU A 523 -1.89 -22.40 -23.87
CA LEU A 523 -0.81 -22.00 -24.76
C LEU A 523 -0.78 -20.48 -24.89
N ALA A 524 0.38 -19.89 -24.64
CA ALA A 524 0.70 -18.52 -25.04
C ALA A 524 1.85 -18.56 -26.06
N PHE A 525 1.65 -17.95 -27.23
CA PHE A 525 2.63 -17.93 -28.31
C PHE A 525 2.81 -16.53 -28.88
N ARG A 526 3.98 -15.95 -28.62
CA ARG A 526 4.41 -14.67 -29.21
C ARG A 526 5.05 -14.92 -30.58
N LEU A 527 4.25 -14.79 -31.64
CA LEU A 527 4.70 -14.96 -33.02
C LEU A 527 5.77 -13.90 -33.39
N THR A 528 5.52 -12.65 -32.99
CA THR A 528 6.46 -11.52 -33.09
C THR A 528 6.24 -10.58 -31.90
N ASP A 529 7.09 -9.58 -31.71
CA ASP A 529 6.89 -8.57 -30.66
C ASP A 529 5.57 -7.77 -30.82
N LYS A 530 4.91 -7.87 -31.97
CA LYS A 530 3.65 -7.17 -32.29
C LYS A 530 2.44 -8.08 -32.48
N ILE A 531 2.61 -9.40 -32.37
CA ILE A 531 1.53 -10.37 -32.59
C ILE A 531 1.70 -11.51 -31.60
N SER A 532 0.67 -11.70 -30.76
CA SER A 532 0.61 -12.78 -29.79
C SER A 532 -0.70 -13.55 -29.91
N PHE A 533 -0.60 -14.87 -29.75
CA PHE A 533 -1.74 -15.78 -29.65
C PHE A 533 -1.79 -16.33 -28.23
N SER A 534 -2.97 -16.45 -27.66
CA SER A 534 -3.19 -17.19 -26.42
C SER A 534 -4.47 -18.02 -26.54
N GLY A 535 -4.54 -19.13 -25.83
CA GLY A 535 -5.74 -19.95 -25.83
C GLY A 535 -5.65 -21.11 -24.87
N PHE A 536 -6.81 -21.74 -24.67
CA PHE A 536 -6.96 -22.83 -23.73
C PHE A 536 -7.98 -23.86 -24.23
N PHE A 537 -7.86 -25.04 -23.65
CA PHE A 537 -8.80 -26.12 -23.77
C PHE A 537 -8.97 -26.77 -22.39
N ASN A 538 -10.20 -27.14 -22.02
CA ASN A 538 -10.52 -27.80 -20.77
C ASN A 538 -11.58 -28.88 -21.02
N TYR A 539 -11.35 -30.05 -20.45
CA TYR A 539 -12.32 -31.14 -20.37
C TYR A 539 -12.63 -31.38 -18.90
N THR A 540 -13.90 -31.32 -18.52
CA THR A 540 -14.37 -31.56 -17.16
C THR A 540 -15.33 -32.74 -17.15
N ASP A 541 -14.91 -33.81 -16.48
CA ASP A 541 -15.78 -34.93 -16.13
C ASP A 541 -16.54 -34.58 -14.85
N VAL A 542 -17.87 -34.63 -14.92
CA VAL A 542 -18.77 -34.31 -13.81
C VAL A 542 -19.51 -35.55 -13.36
N ILE A 543 -19.55 -35.77 -12.05
CA ILE A 543 -20.35 -36.80 -11.41
C ILE A 543 -21.32 -36.10 -10.46
N VAL A 544 -22.61 -36.22 -10.76
CA VAL A 544 -23.70 -35.77 -9.90
C VAL A 544 -24.05 -36.95 -8.98
N ILE A 545 -23.79 -36.79 -7.68
CA ILE A 545 -23.87 -37.89 -6.72
C ILE A 545 -25.31 -38.41 -6.65
N GLY A 546 -25.48 -39.70 -6.95
CA GLY A 546 -26.78 -40.37 -6.97
C GLY A 546 -27.55 -40.29 -8.29
N GLU A 547 -27.15 -39.43 -9.22
CA GLU A 547 -27.90 -39.16 -10.46
C GLU A 547 -27.19 -39.61 -11.74
N GLY A 548 -25.85 -39.55 -11.77
CA GLY A 548 -25.06 -39.96 -12.94
C GLY A 548 -23.87 -39.04 -13.20
N GLY A 549 -23.46 -38.94 -14.47
CA GLY A 549 -22.36 -38.07 -14.85
C GLY A 549 -22.57 -37.41 -16.20
N GLY A 550 -21.73 -36.42 -16.49
CA GLY A 550 -21.74 -35.63 -17.70
C GLY A 550 -20.36 -35.07 -18.01
N GLU A 551 -20.24 -34.41 -19.15
CA GLU A 551 -19.00 -33.84 -19.63
C GLU A 551 -19.21 -32.37 -19.98
N ILE A 552 -18.27 -31.52 -19.59
CA ILE A 552 -18.22 -30.10 -19.96
C ILE A 552 -16.93 -29.86 -20.75
N TRP A 553 -17.06 -29.12 -21.86
CA TRP A 553 -15.96 -28.88 -22.79
C TRP A 553 -15.77 -27.38 -22.97
N SER A 554 -14.70 -26.84 -22.39
CA SER A 554 -14.36 -25.42 -22.54
C SER A 554 -13.21 -25.24 -23.51
N TYR A 555 -13.31 -24.26 -24.40
CA TYR A 555 -12.20 -23.88 -25.27
C TYR A 555 -12.29 -22.41 -25.63
N GLY A 556 -11.14 -21.76 -25.73
CA GLY A 556 -11.06 -20.34 -26.04
C GLY A 556 -9.73 -20.01 -26.67
N GLY A 557 -9.71 -18.93 -27.45
CA GLY A 557 -8.48 -18.45 -28.06
C GLY A 557 -8.61 -17.01 -28.48
N GLY A 558 -7.47 -16.33 -28.51
CA GLY A 558 -7.39 -14.95 -28.90
C GLY A 558 -6.11 -14.57 -29.60
N LEU A 559 -6.20 -13.46 -30.31
CA LEU A 559 -5.14 -12.81 -31.05
C LEU A 559 -4.99 -11.39 -30.53
N ALA A 560 -3.81 -11.04 -30.07
CA ALA A 560 -3.46 -9.73 -29.57
C ALA A 560 -2.39 -9.06 -30.44
N PHE A 561 -2.55 -7.75 -30.61
CA PHE A 561 -1.62 -6.85 -31.28
C PHE A 561 -1.16 -5.80 -30.26
N PRO A 562 -0.04 -6.04 -29.57
CA PRO A 562 0.56 -5.07 -28.68
C PRO A 562 1.06 -3.84 -29.44
N ASP A 563 1.07 -2.70 -28.77
CA ASP A 563 1.42 -1.39 -29.30
C ASP A 563 0.62 -1.01 -30.57
N PHE A 564 -0.64 -1.43 -30.65
CA PHE A 564 -1.49 -1.12 -31.80
C PHE A 564 -1.89 0.36 -31.77
N GLY A 565 -1.32 1.13 -32.70
CA GLY A 565 -1.57 2.56 -32.84
C GLY A 565 -0.74 3.44 -31.89
N LYS A 566 -0.62 3.05 -30.61
CA LYS A 566 0.19 3.74 -29.60
C LYS A 566 0.90 2.74 -28.69
N GLU A 567 2.12 3.08 -28.28
CA GLU A 567 2.89 2.32 -27.28
C GLU A 567 2.07 2.12 -25.99
N GLY A 568 2.07 0.89 -25.48
CA GLY A 568 1.28 0.42 -24.34
C GLY A 568 -0.17 0.07 -24.65
N SER A 569 -0.66 0.28 -25.88
CA SER A 569 -2.04 -0.05 -26.27
C SER A 569 -2.14 -1.46 -26.86
N VAL A 570 -3.22 -2.18 -26.57
CA VAL A 570 -3.45 -3.53 -27.11
C VAL A 570 -4.74 -3.55 -27.92
N LEU A 571 -4.68 -4.04 -29.16
CA LEU A 571 -5.87 -4.47 -29.89
C LEU A 571 -5.97 -6.00 -29.78
N GLY A 572 -7.06 -6.51 -29.20
CA GLY A 572 -7.25 -7.94 -28.98
C GLY A 572 -8.61 -8.44 -29.44
N PHE A 573 -8.64 -9.67 -29.95
CA PHE A 573 -9.85 -10.43 -30.22
C PHE A 573 -9.76 -11.76 -29.48
N PHE A 574 -10.74 -12.09 -28.65
CA PHE A 574 -10.81 -13.37 -27.94
C PHE A 574 -12.22 -13.94 -28.07
N GLY A 575 -12.35 -15.26 -28.17
CA GLY A 575 -13.63 -15.94 -28.22
C GLY A 575 -13.51 -17.41 -27.90
N GLY A 576 -14.65 -18.04 -27.59
CA GLY A 576 -14.70 -19.43 -27.20
C GLY A 576 -16.06 -19.84 -26.65
N ALA A 577 -16.12 -21.00 -25.98
CA ALA A 577 -17.32 -21.56 -25.39
C ALA A 577 -16.98 -22.44 -24.18
N VAL A 578 -17.99 -22.71 -23.35
CA VAL A 578 -17.96 -23.62 -22.19
C VAL A 578 -19.22 -24.48 -22.17
#